data_AF-A0A445DH50-F1
#
_entry.id   AF-A0A445DH50-F1
#
_cell.length_a   1.000
_cell.length_b   1.000
_cell.length_c   1.000
_cell.angle_alpha   90.00
_cell.angle_beta   90.00
_cell.angle_gamma   90.00
#
_symmetry.space_group_name_H-M   'P 1'
#
loop_
_entity.id
_entity.type
_entity.pdbx_description
1 polymer ?
#
loop_
_entity_poly.entity_id
_entity_poly.type
_entity_poly.pdbx_seq_one_letter_code
_entity_poly.pdbx_strand_id
1 'polypeptide(L)'
;MYPFNSLKIRLGGSLEDQIIYQFGNQKQCSTMKKKDNGLFGFSVGCLSKKDRMNVKFIFGLNALIGKKNSKEDQLNWKGDWNPNNAISLMKYTVSKGYNIDSYELGNELCSEGVSARVDSVQYVKDITKLRHIV
;
A
#
# COMPACT_ATOMS: atom_id res chain seq x y z
N MET A 1 13.23 -6.65 31.67
CA MET A 1 13.41 -7.18 30.29
C MET A 1 12.03 -7.22 29.64
N TYR A 2 11.73 -6.32 28.70
CA TYR A 2 10.39 -6.25 28.07
C TYR A 2 10.30 -7.33 26.97
N PRO A 3 9.39 -8.32 27.09
CA PRO A 3 9.38 -9.52 26.25
C PRO A 3 8.93 -9.31 24.78
N PHE A 4 8.83 -8.06 24.31
CA PHE A 4 8.33 -7.70 22.98
C PHE A 4 9.28 -6.84 22.14
N ASN A 5 10.53 -6.65 22.57
CA ASN A 5 11.50 -5.81 21.83
C ASN A 5 11.83 -6.34 20.41
N SER A 6 11.48 -7.59 20.09
CA SER A 6 11.65 -8.21 18.77
C SER A 6 10.36 -8.31 17.94
N LEU A 7 9.18 -7.98 18.51
CA LEU A 7 7.92 -8.14 17.79
C LEU A 7 7.77 -7.06 16.71
N LYS A 8 7.56 -7.50 15.48
CA LYS A 8 7.22 -6.66 14.33
C LYS A 8 5.78 -6.94 13.93
N ILE A 9 4.99 -5.89 13.75
CA ILE A 9 3.60 -6.00 13.27
C ILE A 9 3.57 -5.63 11.79
N ARG A 10 3.17 -6.58 10.95
CA ARG A 10 2.88 -6.30 9.53
C ARG A 10 1.49 -5.70 9.39
N LEU A 11 1.41 -4.50 8.84
CA LEU A 11 0.17 -3.84 8.45
C LEU A 11 0.02 -3.95 6.93
N GLY A 12 -0.64 -5.01 6.48
CA GLY A 12 -0.80 -5.32 5.06
C GLY A 12 -1.76 -6.48 4.83
N GLY A 13 -1.99 -6.83 3.56
CA GLY A 13 -2.90 -7.89 3.12
C GLY A 13 -3.72 -7.48 1.88
N SER A 14 -4.71 -8.28 1.49
CA SER A 14 -5.46 -8.11 0.23
C SER A 14 -6.07 -6.70 0.03
N LEU A 15 -6.40 -5.99 1.10
CA LEU A 15 -6.97 -4.64 1.03
C LEU A 15 -5.94 -3.52 0.88
N GLU A 16 -4.64 -3.79 1.06
CA GLU A 16 -3.60 -2.74 1.07
C GLU A 16 -3.50 -2.01 -0.26
N ASP A 17 -3.68 -2.74 -1.37
CA ASP A 17 -3.67 -2.22 -2.74
C ASP A 17 -4.92 -1.39 -3.10
N GLN A 18 -5.78 -1.12 -2.11
CA GLN A 18 -6.94 -0.24 -2.21
C GLN A 18 -6.90 0.90 -1.19
N ILE A 19 -5.82 1.02 -0.43
CA ILE A 19 -5.66 2.08 0.56
C ILE A 19 -5.00 3.31 -0.06
N ILE A 20 -5.58 4.47 0.20
CA ILE A 20 -5.01 5.79 -0.06
C ILE A 20 -4.59 6.40 1.28
N TYR A 21 -3.34 6.83 1.38
CA TYR A 21 -2.82 7.49 2.59
C TYR A 21 -3.18 8.98 2.57
N GLN A 22 -4.05 9.42 3.49
CA GLN A 22 -4.53 10.80 3.55
C GLN A 22 -3.61 11.70 4.37
N PHE A 23 -2.37 11.84 3.91
CA PHE A 23 -1.37 12.71 4.54
C PHE A 23 -0.85 13.77 3.57
N GLY A 24 -0.63 14.99 4.05
CA GLY A 24 -0.25 16.12 3.21
C GLY A 24 -1.40 16.55 2.29
N ASN A 25 -1.07 16.91 1.04
CA ASN A 25 -2.02 17.50 0.07
C ASN A 25 -2.82 16.45 -0.72
N GLN A 26 -3.15 15.31 -0.11
CA GLN A 26 -3.89 14.25 -0.78
C GLN A 26 -5.39 14.58 -0.80
N LYS A 27 -6.06 14.24 -1.91
CA LYS A 27 -7.51 14.43 -2.02
C LYS A 27 -8.22 13.62 -0.94
N GLN A 28 -9.28 14.20 -0.39
CA GLN A 28 -10.13 13.47 0.52
C GLN A 28 -10.81 12.32 -0.23
N CYS A 29 -10.88 11.19 0.44
CA CYS A 29 -11.47 9.94 -0.02
C CYS A 29 -12.30 9.36 1.15
N SER A 30 -13.19 8.42 0.84
CA SER A 30 -14.11 7.82 1.81
C SER A 30 -13.48 6.66 2.58
N THR A 31 -13.98 6.40 3.79
CA THR A 31 -13.73 5.13 4.48
C THR A 31 -14.08 3.95 3.58
N MET A 32 -13.27 2.90 3.63
CA MET A 32 -13.50 1.65 2.92
C MET A 32 -14.86 1.07 3.31
N LYS A 33 -15.64 0.64 2.31
CA LYS A 33 -16.96 0.02 2.50
C LYS A 33 -17.07 -1.19 1.58
N LYS A 34 -17.99 -2.11 1.90
CA LYS A 34 -18.37 -3.18 0.98
C LYS A 34 -18.89 -2.58 -0.33
N LYS A 35 -18.45 -3.16 -1.45
CA LYS A 35 -18.85 -2.77 -2.81
C LYS A 35 -18.72 -4.00 -3.71
N ASP A 36 -19.84 -4.48 -4.23
CA ASP A 36 -19.90 -5.78 -4.94
C ASP A 36 -18.95 -5.88 -6.14
N ASN A 37 -18.81 -4.79 -6.91
CA ASN A 37 -17.90 -4.71 -8.05
C ASN A 37 -16.53 -4.10 -7.68
N GLY A 38 -16.20 -4.07 -6.39
CA GLY A 38 -14.93 -3.60 -5.88
C GLY A 38 -13.89 -4.71 -5.85
N LEU A 39 -12.61 -4.35 -5.85
CA LEU A 39 -11.54 -5.32 -5.68
C LEU A 39 -11.70 -5.97 -4.29
N PHE A 40 -11.69 -7.30 -4.24
CA PHE A 40 -12.04 -8.09 -3.03
C PHE A 40 -13.42 -7.76 -2.42
N GLY A 41 -14.35 -7.16 -3.18
CA GLY A 41 -15.67 -6.76 -2.69
C GLY A 41 -15.66 -5.48 -1.85
N PHE A 42 -14.62 -4.65 -1.95
CA PHE A 42 -14.50 -3.39 -1.21
C PHE A 42 -14.25 -2.18 -2.12
N SER A 43 -14.65 -1.00 -1.65
CA SER A 43 -14.27 0.26 -2.27
C SER A 43 -12.82 0.60 -1.95
N VAL A 44 -12.20 1.44 -2.78
CA VAL A 44 -11.01 2.19 -2.38
C VAL A 44 -11.30 2.91 -1.05
N GLY A 45 -10.35 2.85 -0.14
CA GLY A 45 -10.49 3.37 1.21
C GLY A 45 -9.30 4.20 1.63
N CYS A 46 -9.46 4.92 2.73
CA CYS A 46 -8.42 5.83 3.20
C CYS A 46 -7.88 5.42 4.54
N LEU A 47 -6.57 5.50 4.67
CA LEU A 47 -5.94 5.52 5.96
C LEU A 47 -5.78 6.97 6.41
N SER A 48 -6.56 7.34 7.42
CA SER A 48 -6.45 8.61 8.12
C SER A 48 -5.46 8.51 9.29
N LYS A 49 -5.26 9.63 10.00
CA LYS A 49 -4.37 9.71 11.16
C LYS A 49 -4.77 8.67 12.21
N LYS A 50 -3.77 7.99 12.76
CA LYS A 50 -3.91 7.10 13.91
C LYS A 50 -3.04 7.59 15.06
N ASP A 51 -3.29 7.05 16.24
CA ASP A 51 -2.43 7.27 17.40
C ASP A 51 -1.15 6.44 17.27
N ARG A 52 -0.05 6.96 17.85
CA ARG A 52 1.24 6.26 17.91
C ARG A 52 1.10 4.98 18.72
N MET A 53 1.77 3.92 18.27
CA MET A 53 1.97 2.69 19.04
C MET A 53 3.48 2.46 19.20
N ASN A 54 3.91 2.04 20.39
CA ASN A 54 5.32 1.79 20.73
C ASN A 54 5.78 0.39 20.25
N VAL A 55 5.53 0.07 18.97
CA VAL A 55 5.90 -1.20 18.34
C VAL A 55 6.54 -0.93 16.97
N LYS A 56 7.35 -1.88 16.48
CA LYS A 56 7.93 -1.81 15.14
C LYS A 56 6.92 -2.28 14.09
N PHE A 57 6.72 -1.48 13.05
CA PHE A 57 5.79 -1.82 11.97
C PHE A 57 6.52 -2.19 10.68
N ILE A 58 6.04 -3.23 10.01
CA ILE A 58 6.29 -3.47 8.59
C ILE A 58 5.04 -2.98 7.85
N PHE A 59 5.18 -2.05 6.92
CA PHE A 59 4.05 -1.36 6.32
C PHE A 59 3.88 -1.74 4.84
N GLY A 60 2.75 -2.36 4.49
CA GLY A 60 2.38 -2.66 3.11
C GLY A 60 1.92 -1.42 2.35
N LEU A 61 2.60 -1.12 1.24
CA LEU A 61 2.33 0.01 0.37
C LEU A 61 1.44 -0.39 -0.79
N ASN A 62 0.46 0.44 -1.12
CA ASN A 62 -0.41 0.22 -2.28
C ASN A 62 0.39 0.32 -3.60
N ALA A 63 0.55 -0.82 -4.29
CA ALA A 63 1.27 -0.93 -5.55
C ALA A 63 0.43 -0.58 -6.78
N LEU A 64 -0.89 -0.48 -6.64
CA LEU A 64 -1.82 -0.15 -7.73
C LEU A 64 -1.98 1.37 -7.94
N ILE A 65 -1.46 2.22 -7.05
CA ILE A 65 -1.49 3.68 -7.22
C ILE A 65 -0.78 4.09 -8.51
N GLY A 66 -1.50 4.79 -9.38
CA GLY A 66 -1.02 5.25 -10.69
C GLY A 66 -1.27 4.29 -11.85
N LYS A 67 -1.60 3.03 -11.55
CA LYS A 67 -1.92 2.01 -12.55
C LYS A 67 -3.38 2.09 -12.99
N LYS A 68 -3.67 1.47 -14.14
CA LYS A 68 -5.03 1.32 -14.67
C LYS A 68 -5.29 -0.16 -14.97
N ASN A 69 -6.50 -0.63 -14.68
CA ASN A 69 -6.94 -1.95 -15.10
C ASN A 69 -6.98 -2.03 -16.63
N SER A 70 -6.52 -3.14 -17.20
CA SER A 70 -6.63 -3.40 -18.63
C SER A 70 -8.09 -3.65 -18.99
N LYS A 71 -8.52 -3.18 -20.16
CA LYS A 71 -9.90 -3.42 -20.62
C LYS A 71 -10.09 -4.88 -21.06
N GLU A 72 -9.03 -5.46 -21.62
CA GLU A 72 -8.96 -6.81 -22.18
C GLU A 72 -8.84 -7.89 -21.09
N ASP A 73 -8.15 -7.56 -20.00
CA ASP A 73 -7.97 -8.42 -18.82
C ASP A 73 -8.11 -7.56 -17.56
N GLN A 74 -9.29 -7.65 -16.94
CA GLN A 74 -9.66 -6.83 -15.79
C GLN A 74 -8.78 -7.11 -14.55
N LEU A 75 -8.12 -8.27 -14.50
CA LEU A 75 -7.18 -8.60 -13.42
C LEU A 75 -5.83 -7.93 -13.64
N ASN A 76 -5.45 -7.60 -14.88
CA ASN A 76 -4.14 -7.04 -15.20
C ASN A 76 -4.11 -5.52 -15.05
N TRP A 77 -3.24 -5.03 -14.17
CA TRP A 77 -3.02 -3.61 -13.93
C TRP A 77 -1.73 -3.14 -14.61
N LYS A 78 -1.89 -2.16 -15.51
CA LYS A 78 -0.81 -1.63 -16.36
C LYS A 78 -0.44 -0.20 -15.99
N GLY A 79 0.80 0.16 -16.32
CA GLY A 79 1.37 1.48 -16.09
C GLY A 79 2.34 1.51 -14.91
N ASP A 80 3.03 2.64 -14.76
CA ASP A 80 4.04 2.83 -13.72
C ASP A 80 3.42 3.11 -12.36
N TRP A 81 4.04 2.58 -11.30
CA TRP A 81 3.66 2.93 -9.94
C TRP A 81 3.98 4.41 -9.63
N ASN A 82 3.00 5.11 -9.06
CA ASN A 82 3.15 6.48 -8.61
C ASN A 82 3.43 6.52 -7.09
N PRO A 83 4.67 6.86 -6.67
CA PRO A 83 5.09 6.78 -5.28
C PRO A 83 4.57 7.93 -4.41
N ASN A 84 3.96 8.97 -4.98
CA ASN A 84 3.65 10.20 -4.23
C ASN A 84 2.74 9.94 -3.03
N ASN A 85 1.83 8.97 -3.12
CA ASN A 85 0.98 8.59 -2.00
C ASN A 85 1.78 7.87 -0.89
N ALA A 86 2.69 6.97 -1.25
CA ALA A 86 3.59 6.32 -0.28
C ALA A 86 4.56 7.33 0.39
N ILE A 87 5.12 8.25 -0.40
CA ILE A 87 6.01 9.31 0.10
C ILE A 87 5.28 10.19 1.13
N SER A 88 3.99 10.47 0.95
CA SER A 88 3.25 11.28 1.93
C SER A 88 3.06 10.54 3.27
N LEU A 89 2.82 9.23 3.23
CA LEU A 89 2.84 8.37 4.42
C LEU A 89 4.22 8.35 5.09
N MET A 90 5.30 8.17 4.33
CA MET A 90 6.67 8.16 4.86
C MET A 90 7.00 9.49 5.55
N LYS A 91 6.73 10.62 4.89
CA LYS A 91 6.92 11.95 5.49
C LYS A 91 6.11 12.13 6.77
N TYR A 92 4.85 11.67 6.78
CA TYR A 92 4.00 11.74 7.95
C TYR A 92 4.55 10.89 9.11
N THR A 93 4.87 9.62 8.84
CA THR A 93 5.38 8.69 9.86
C THR A 93 6.72 9.15 10.43
N VAL A 94 7.63 9.70 9.62
CA VAL A 94 8.86 10.36 10.09
C VAL A 94 8.56 11.59 10.94
N SER A 95 7.70 12.51 10.49
CA SER A 95 7.34 13.72 11.25
C SER A 95 6.68 13.40 12.60
N LYS A 96 6.01 12.25 12.67
CA LYS A 96 5.40 11.72 13.86
C LYS A 96 6.30 10.72 14.56
N GLY A 97 7.57 10.55 14.19
CA GLY A 97 8.52 9.59 14.74
C GLY A 97 7.94 8.21 15.02
N TYR A 98 7.19 7.65 14.08
CA TYR A 98 6.74 6.26 14.12
C TYR A 98 7.95 5.35 13.89
N ASN A 99 7.95 4.18 14.55
CA ASN A 99 9.00 3.19 14.36
C ASN A 99 8.62 2.24 13.20
N ILE A 100 8.93 2.65 11.98
CA ILE A 100 8.76 1.80 10.80
C ILE A 100 10.06 1.01 10.60
N ASP A 101 9.95 -0.32 10.62
CA ASP A 101 11.07 -1.24 10.42
C ASP A 101 11.36 -1.45 8.93
N SER A 102 10.31 -1.60 8.12
CA SER A 102 10.42 -1.81 6.68
C SER A 102 9.12 -1.49 5.94
N TYR A 103 9.23 -1.33 4.63
CA TYR A 103 8.11 -1.17 3.71
C TYR A 103 8.05 -2.36 2.76
N GLU A 104 6.85 -2.84 2.49
CA GLU A 104 6.53 -3.81 1.43
C GLU A 104 5.71 -3.08 0.36
N LEU A 105 5.66 -3.60 -0.87
CA LEU A 105 4.93 -2.97 -1.97
C LEU A 105 3.98 -3.99 -2.60
N GLY A 106 2.69 -3.87 -2.31
CA GLY A 106 1.65 -4.72 -2.86
C GLY A 106 1.57 -6.12 -2.25
N ASN A 107 0.38 -6.71 -2.35
CA ASN A 107 0.08 -8.02 -1.79
C ASN A 107 -0.49 -8.97 -2.87
N GLU A 108 0.20 -10.08 -3.10
CA GLU A 108 -0.26 -11.17 -3.98
C GLU A 108 -0.56 -10.74 -5.44
N LEU A 109 0.27 -9.84 -5.97
CA LEU A 109 0.11 -9.25 -7.32
C LEU A 109 0.86 -9.99 -8.44
N CYS A 110 1.60 -11.05 -8.13
CA CYS A 110 2.39 -11.80 -9.11
C CYS A 110 1.66 -13.07 -9.57
N SER A 111 2.08 -13.63 -10.72
CA SER A 111 1.51 -14.85 -11.31
C SER A 111 0.02 -14.69 -11.66
N GLU A 112 -0.81 -15.71 -11.42
CA GLU A 112 -2.25 -15.65 -11.65
C GLU A 112 -2.95 -14.55 -10.82
N GLY A 113 -2.33 -14.09 -9.73
CA GLY A 113 -2.94 -13.16 -8.78
C GLY A 113 -4.20 -13.73 -8.13
N VAL A 114 -4.77 -13.01 -7.17
CA VAL A 114 -6.07 -13.40 -6.56
C VAL A 114 -7.21 -12.55 -7.12
N SER A 115 -6.99 -11.24 -7.25
CA SER A 115 -7.98 -10.32 -7.82
C SER A 115 -7.36 -9.14 -8.59
N ALA A 116 -6.04 -8.99 -8.51
CA ALA A 116 -5.25 -8.08 -9.31
C ALA A 116 -3.88 -8.71 -9.56
N ARG A 117 -3.30 -8.45 -10.73
CA ARG A 117 -1.94 -8.83 -11.08
C ARG A 117 -1.21 -7.70 -11.81
N VAL A 118 0.10 -7.66 -11.61
CA VAL A 118 1.03 -6.77 -12.29
C VAL A 118 2.07 -7.64 -12.95
N ASP A 119 2.39 -7.32 -14.21
CA ASP A 119 3.46 -8.00 -14.93
C ASP A 119 4.77 -7.97 -14.12
N SER A 120 5.46 -9.11 -14.05
CA SER A 120 6.67 -9.27 -13.22
C SER A 120 7.77 -8.27 -13.57
N VAL A 121 7.96 -7.92 -14.85
CA VAL A 121 8.96 -6.95 -15.29
C VAL A 121 8.58 -5.56 -14.82
N GLN A 122 7.30 -5.20 -14.90
CA GLN A 122 6.83 -3.92 -14.36
C GLN A 122 6.95 -3.88 -12.83
N TYR A 123 6.60 -4.96 -12.15
CA TYR A 123 6.68 -5.04 -10.69
C TYR A 123 8.12 -4.87 -10.18
N VAL A 124 9.11 -5.45 -10.88
CA VAL A 124 10.54 -5.22 -10.57
C VAL A 124 10.93 -3.75 -10.74
N LYS A 125 10.42 -3.06 -11.77
CA LYS A 125 10.65 -1.61 -11.94
C LYS A 125 10.06 -0.81 -10.78
N ASP A 126 8.86 -1.16 -10.33
CA ASP A 126 8.18 -0.48 -9.24
C ASP A 126 8.91 -0.69 -7.89
N ILE A 127 9.37 -1.92 -7.60
CA ILE A 127 10.20 -2.24 -6.43
C ILE A 127 11.53 -1.49 -6.49
N THR A 128 12.17 -1.43 -7.66
CA THR A 128 13.40 -0.67 -7.86
C THR A 128 13.16 0.81 -7.57
N LYS A 129 12.03 1.37 -8.01
CA LYS A 129 11.65 2.75 -7.71
C LYS A 129 11.44 2.98 -6.21
N LEU A 130 10.76 2.07 -5.50
CA LEU A 130 10.62 2.13 -4.04
C LEU A 130 11.98 2.15 -3.34
N ARG A 131 12.92 1.32 -3.76
CA ARG A 131 14.28 1.27 -3.18
C ARG A 131 15.05 2.59 -3.32
N HIS A 132 14.76 3.41 -4.32
CA HIS A 132 15.38 4.73 -4.45
C HIS A 132 14.74 5.81 -3.55
N ILE A 133 13.57 5.53 -2.97
CA ILE A 133 12.82 6.46 -2.12
C ILE A 133 13.11 6.23 -0.64
N VAL A 134 13.29 4.96 -0.24
CA VAL A 134 13.59 4.53 1.14
C VAL A 134 15.08 4.64 1.41
#